data_AF-W7DSH4-F1
#
_entry.id   AF-W7DSH4-F1
#
_cell.length_a   1.000
_cell.length_b   1.000
_cell.length_c   1.000
_cell.angle_alpha   90.00
_cell.angle_beta   90.00
_cell.angle_gamma   90.00
#
_symmetry.space_group_name_H-M   'P 1'
#
loop_
_entity.id
_entity.type
_entity.pdbx_description
1 polymer ?
#
loop_
_entity_poly.entity_id
_entity_poly.type
_entity_poly.pdbx_seq_one_letter_code
_entity_poly.pdbx_strand_id
1 'polypeptide(L)' 'MDYQTFFKVDVVNWIEESNRQLEKHTLFAREYWNWVMNSTRQLCDKYDNHPLVMQQVKLLYEYQEEMYREYRQRMTVGEE' A
#
# COMPACT_ATOMS: atom_id res chain seq x y z
N MET A 1 6.68 4.10 20.94
CA MET A 1 5.97 4.46 19.71
C MET A 1 5.87 5.97 19.60
N ASP A 2 6.34 6.57 18.50
CA ASP A 2 6.13 8.00 18.23
C ASP A 2 5.02 8.14 17.17
N TYR A 3 3.83 8.52 17.64
CA TYR A 3 2.63 8.64 16.80
C TYR A 3 2.69 9.83 15.84
N GLN A 4 3.39 10.90 16.21
CA GLN A 4 3.53 12.07 15.33
C GLN A 4 4.36 11.69 14.11
N THR A 5 5.51 11.06 14.34
CA THR A 5 6.37 10.57 13.26
C THR A 5 5.65 9.54 12.40
N PHE A 6 4.95 8.58 13.03
CA PHE A 6 4.22 7.54 12.26
C PHE A 6 3.17 8.12 11.33
N PHE A 7 2.20 8.87 11.85
CA PHE A 7 1.05 9.31 11.06
C PHE A 7 1.37 10.49 10.15
N LYS A 8 2.24 11.42 10.57
CA LYS A 8 2.51 12.64 9.79
C LYS A 8 3.66 12.49 8.80
N VAL A 9 4.56 11.54 9.03
CA VAL A 9 5.76 11.38 8.19
C VAL A 9 5.74 10.02 7.51
N ASP A 10 5.76 8.93 8.26
CA ASP A 10 6.03 7.62 7.65
C ASP A 10 4.86 7.08 6.81
N VAL A 11 3.62 7.23 7.29
CA VAL A 11 2.43 6.85 6.50
C VAL A 11 2.32 7.71 5.24
N VAL A 12 2.55 9.03 5.36
CA VAL A 12 2.49 9.96 4.22
C VAL A 12 3.57 9.62 3.19
N ASN A 13 4.82 9.44 3.64
CA ASN A 13 5.93 9.06 2.77
C ASN A 13 5.69 7.72 2.09
N TRP A 14 5.08 6.75 2.78
CA TRP A 14 4.74 5.47 2.20
C TRP A 14 3.70 5.61 1.08
N ILE A 15 2.67 6.43 1.28
CA ILE A 15 1.65 6.73 0.26
C ILE A 15 2.30 7.39 -0.96
N GLU A 16 3.15 8.39 -0.76
CA GLU A 16 3.85 9.07 -1.86
C GLU A 16 4.76 8.12 -2.64
N GLU A 17 5.49 7.23 -1.96
CA GLU A 17 6.30 6.22 -2.63
C GLU A 17 5.43 5.22 -3.37
N SER A 18 4.30 4.80 -2.80
CA SER A 18 3.34 3.92 -3.47
C SER A 18 2.88 4.53 -4.80
N ASN A 19 2.61 5.82 -4.85
CA ASN A 19 2.26 6.53 -6.09
C ASN A 19 3.43 6.53 -7.09
N ARG A 20 4.67 6.77 -6.64
CA ARG A 20 5.86 6.67 -7.50
C ARG A 20 6.10 5.26 -8.03
N GLN A 21 5.73 4.22 -7.28
CA GLN A 21 5.79 2.84 -7.75
C GLN A 21 4.70 2.57 -8.80
N LEU A 22 3.52 3.17 -8.66
CA LEU A 22 2.45 3.10 -9.67
C LEU A 22 2.78 3.80 -10.99
N GLU A 23 3.64 4.81 -10.97
CA GLU A 23 4.17 5.44 -12.19
C GLU A 23 5.11 4.51 -12.96
N LYS A 24 5.82 3.62 -12.25
CA LYS A 24 6.80 2.68 -12.82
C LYS A 24 6.19 1.34 -13.19
N HIS A 25 5.21 0.90 -12.41
CA HIS A 25 4.60 -0.42 -12.47
C HIS A 25 3.09 -0.28 -12.35
N THR A 26 2.33 -1.04 -13.14
CA THR A 26 0.86 -1.00 -13.01
C THR A 26 0.40 -1.74 -11.76
N LEU A 27 -0.84 -1.50 -11.32
CA LEU A 27 -1.48 -2.29 -10.24
C LEU A 27 -1.56 -3.80 -10.55
N PHE A 28 -1.38 -4.21 -11.81
CA PHE A 28 -1.39 -5.61 -12.24
C PHE A 28 0.01 -6.24 -12.23
N ALA A 29 1.06 -5.43 -12.06
CA ALA A 29 2.44 -5.90 -12.05
C ALA A 29 2.80 -6.55 -10.72
N ARG A 30 3.52 -7.68 -10.78
CA ARG A 30 3.97 -8.40 -9.57
C ARG A 30 4.99 -7.58 -8.78
N GLU A 31 5.79 -6.79 -9.48
CA GLU A 31 6.83 -5.91 -8.93
C GLU A 31 6.23 -4.91 -7.93
N TYR A 32 5.07 -4.34 -8.28
CA TYR A 32 4.34 -3.43 -7.41
C TYR A 32 3.94 -4.13 -6.10
N TRP A 33 3.28 -5.29 -6.19
CA TRP A 33 2.83 -6.03 -5.00
C TRP A 33 3.98 -6.58 -4.16
N ASN A 34 5.09 -7.00 -4.79
CA ASN A 34 6.30 -7.36 -4.06
C ASN A 34 6.85 -6.15 -3.28
N TRP A 35 6.84 -4.96 -3.87
CA TRP A 35 7.24 -3.74 -3.17
C TRP A 35 6.29 -3.44 -2.00
N VAL A 36 4.97 -3.49 -2.21
CA VAL A 36 3.96 -3.26 -1.16
C VAL A 36 4.19 -4.20 0.02
N MET A 37 4.37 -5.49 -0.21
CA MET A 37 4.56 -6.48 0.86
C MET A 37 5.88 -6.27 1.63
N ASN A 38 6.96 -5.89 0.93
CA ASN A 38 8.24 -5.65 1.58
C ASN A 38 8.26 -4.34 2.37
N SER A 39 7.71 -3.25 1.81
CA SER A 39 7.73 -1.92 2.44
C SER A 39 6.79 -1.86 3.64
N THR A 40 5.64 -2.52 3.59
CA THR A 40 4.71 -2.64 4.72
C THR A 40 5.30 -3.43 5.88
N ARG A 41 6.00 -4.53 5.59
CA ARG A 41 6.77 -5.28 6.60
C ARG A 41 7.82 -4.41 7.28
N GLN A 42 8.61 -3.65 6.50
CA GLN A 42 9.62 -2.75 7.05
C GLN A 42 9.00 -1.67 7.95
N LEU A 43 7.82 -1.16 7.58
CA LEU A 43 7.09 -0.19 8.39
C LEU A 43 6.61 -0.80 9.72
N CYS A 44 6.12 -2.05 9.71
CA CYS A 44 5.78 -2.78 10.93
C CYS A 44 7.02 -3.04 11.81
N ASP A 45 8.12 -3.52 11.22
CA ASP A 45 9.37 -3.83 11.93
C ASP A 45 9.99 -2.58 12.59
N LYS A 46 9.93 -1.42 11.91
CA LYS A 46 10.39 -0.11 12.45
C LYS A 46 9.75 0.24 13.80
N TYR A 47 8.52 -0.24 14.01
CA TYR A 47 7.72 0.05 15.20
C TYR A 47 7.46 -1.17 16.06
N ASP A 48 8.36 -2.16 16.00
CA ASP A 48 8.32 -3.37 16.82
C ASP A 48 6.96 -4.09 16.74
N ASN A 49 6.41 -4.16 15.52
CA ASN A 49 5.11 -4.77 15.24
C ASN A 49 3.96 -4.23 16.11
N HIS A 50 4.00 -2.93 16.45
CA HIS A 50 2.95 -2.31 17.24
C HIS A 50 1.56 -2.53 16.61
N PRO A 51 0.52 -2.96 17.37
CA PRO A 51 -0.78 -3.36 16.81
C PRO A 51 -1.45 -2.30 15.93
N LEU A 52 -1.35 -1.02 16.33
CA LEU A 52 -1.90 0.09 15.53
C LEU A 52 -1.21 0.24 14.16
N VAL A 53 0.10 0.00 14.10
CA VAL A 53 0.86 0.06 12.84
C VAL A 53 0.43 -1.07 11.93
N MET A 54 0.29 -2.28 12.47
CA MET A 54 -0.20 -3.44 11.72
C MET A 54 -1.62 -3.21 11.16
N GLN A 55 -2.52 -2.63 11.95
CA GLN A 55 -3.86 -2.27 11.48
C GLN A 55 -3.84 -1.20 10.39
N GLN A 56 -3.02 -0.16 10.56
CA GLN A 56 -2.89 0.90 9.57
C GLN A 56 -2.30 0.40 8.25
N VAL A 57 -1.28 -0.46 8.32
CA VAL A 57 -0.68 -1.12 7.16
C VAL A 57 -1.70 -2.03 6.45
N LYS A 58 -2.48 -2.79 7.21
CA LYS A 58 -3.56 -3.62 6.66
C LYS A 58 -4.57 -2.77 5.88
N LEU A 59 -5.00 -1.64 6.45
CA LEU A 59 -5.91 -0.70 5.79
C LEU A 59 -5.34 -0.19 4.45
N LEU A 60 -4.05 0.17 4.43
CA LEU A 60 -3.38 0.63 3.20
C LEU A 60 -3.33 -0.47 2.13
N TYR A 61 -3.06 -1.71 2.53
CA TYR A 61 -3.07 -2.86 1.63
C TYR A 61 -4.49 -3.14 1.07
N GLU A 62 -5.50 -3.17 1.93
CA GLU A 62 -6.90 -3.40 1.54
C GLU A 62 -7.40 -2.34 0.53
N TYR A 63 -7.04 -1.07 0.75
CA TYR A 63 -7.35 0.01 -0.19
C TYR A 63 -6.77 -0.26 -1.59
N GLN A 64 -5.54 -0.75 -1.68
CA GLN A 64 -4.93 -1.08 -2.97
C GLN A 64 -5.56 -2.29 -3.63
N GLU A 65 -5.96 -3.30 -2.85
CA GLU A 65 -6.71 -4.43 -3.38
C GLU A 65 -8.07 -4.01 -3.93
N GLU A 66 -8.76 -3.08 -3.26
CA GLU A 66 -10.01 -2.50 -3.74
C GLU A 66 -9.80 -1.80 -5.09
N MET A 67 -8.78 -0.93 -5.19
CA MET A 67 -8.41 -0.31 -6.47
C MET A 67 -8.16 -1.36 -7.56
N TYR A 68 -7.37 -2.41 -7.27
CA TYR A 68 -7.11 -3.49 -8.21
C TYR A 68 -8.41 -4.17 -8.69
N ARG A 69 -9.33 -4.49 -7.77
CA ARG A 69 -10.62 -5.11 -8.09
C ARG A 69 -11.46 -4.20 -8.96
N GLU A 70 -11.55 -2.92 -8.64
CA GLU A 70 -12.31 -1.94 -9.43
C GLU A 70 -11.75 -1.80 -10.85
N TYR A 71 -10.44 -1.63 -11.00
CA TYR A 71 -9.82 -1.55 -12.33
C TYR A 71 -10.03 -2.82 -13.14
N ARG A 72 -9.92 -3.99 -12.50
CA ARG A 72 -10.16 -5.28 -13.15
C ARG A 72 -11.61 -5.41 -13.63
N GLN A 73 -12.59 -5.04 -12.79
CA GLN A 73 -14.01 -5.08 -13.16
C GLN A 73 -14.34 -4.14 -14.32
N ARG A 74 -13.76 -2.94 -14.33
CA ARG A 74 -13.96 -1.99 -15.44
C ARG A 74 -13.41 -2.49 -16.76
N MET A 75 -12.26 -3.18 -16.75
CA MET A 75 -11.72 -3.81 -17.97
C MET A 75 -12.62 -4.94 -18.48
N THR A 76 -13.26 -5.73 -17.60
CA THR A 76 -14.14 -6.81 -18.03
C THR A 76 -15.51 -6.33 -18.56
N VAL A 77 -15.99 -5.18 -18.13
CA VAL A 77 -17.31 -4.62 -18.55
C VAL A 77 -17.19 -3.79 -19.84
N GLY A 78 -16.00 -3.27 -20.16
CA GLY A 78 -15.77 -2.49 -21.39
C GLY A 78 -15.54 -3.33 -22.66
N GLU A 79 -15.55 -4.66 -22.55
CA GLU A 79 -15.34 -5.60 -23.67
C GLU A 79 -16.66 -6.20 -24.21
N GLU A 80 -17.82 -5.83 -23.65
CA GLU A 80 -19.18 -6.18 -24.13
C GLU A 80 -19.84 -5.04 -24.90
#